data_AF-A0A3C1UJ58-F1
#
_entry.id   AF-A0A3C1UJ58-F1
#
_cell.length_a   1.000
_cell.length_b   1.000
_cell.length_c   1.000
_cell.angle_alpha   90.00
_cell.angle_beta   90.00
_cell.angle_gamma   90.00
#
_symmetry.space_group_name_H-M   'P 1'
#
loop_
_entity.id
_entity.type
_entity.pdbx_description
1 polymer ?
#
loop_
_entity_poly.entity_id
_entity_poly.type
_entity_poly.pdbx_seq_one_letter_code
_entity_poly.pdbx_strand_id
1 'polypeptide(L)'
;MKANSSKNRELLDQYPFLQSILLKRLEPMGGIATPQVHDLNIKFQKADGELMFRRADNVGLGENSSLFNISGPHEKQAGRRAEYIFAVGKNKQLISELCWPRNDADRRDLGHDVYAWNVLWATRDHASESFSDSIHDKVEWLVWVTVEAWHKDSGSDEPPEYRFGEFCERFVTITVYGKPNCGFHKLQEESNLYEHLYLDSKTFMKALFEKNRDVTVIGGRVNELCQFFADEVYFNGMKAILDGKTVRGASGQFGPVKVLAAEMCGYHRVMLEGANAWISYQIRPGEKHMYTLGMGGTLPQLRQITKMVIKMWNSDPKARESFKPDDKVSVM
;
A
#
# COMPACT_ATOMS: atom_id res chain seq x y z
N MET A 1 18.51 -1.45 -11.19
CA MET A 1 19.33 -1.35 -12.42
C MET A 1 20.10 -0.04 -12.38
N LYS A 2 21.41 -0.04 -12.71
CA LYS A 2 22.17 1.23 -12.78
C LYS A 2 21.40 2.27 -13.60
N ALA A 3 21.31 3.51 -13.11
CA ALA A 3 20.55 4.58 -13.77
C ALA A 3 20.91 4.74 -15.26
N ASN A 4 22.19 4.48 -15.58
CA ASN A 4 22.78 4.54 -16.93
C ASN A 4 22.71 3.24 -17.74
N SER A 5 21.85 2.27 -17.39
CA SER A 5 21.69 1.06 -18.19
C SER A 5 21.21 1.39 -19.61
N SER A 6 21.65 0.62 -20.62
CA SER A 6 21.24 0.82 -22.02
C SER A 6 19.73 0.82 -22.18
N LYS A 7 19.06 -0.11 -21.49
CA LYS A 7 17.59 -0.20 -21.44
C LYS A 7 16.92 1.10 -20.96
N ASN A 8 17.45 1.73 -19.91
CA ASN A 8 16.88 2.99 -19.44
C ASN A 8 17.13 4.12 -20.44
N ARG A 9 18.30 4.16 -21.10
CA ARG A 9 18.59 5.17 -22.14
C ARG A 9 17.63 5.07 -23.32
N GLU A 10 17.42 3.88 -23.84
CA GLU A 10 16.46 3.63 -24.92
C GLU A 10 15.04 4.11 -24.56
N LEU A 11 14.60 3.86 -23.32
CA LEU A 11 13.31 4.33 -22.83
C LEU A 11 13.24 5.86 -22.68
N LEU A 12 14.31 6.50 -22.22
CA LEU A 12 14.39 7.97 -22.13
C LEU A 12 14.33 8.61 -23.52
N ASP A 13 14.98 8.01 -24.51
CA ASP A 13 14.95 8.47 -25.91
C ASP A 13 13.55 8.31 -26.52
N GLN A 14 12.89 7.17 -26.27
CA GLN A 14 11.55 6.89 -26.77
C GLN A 14 10.46 7.78 -26.13
N TYR A 15 10.62 8.09 -24.83
CA TYR A 15 9.67 8.83 -24.02
C TYR A 15 10.32 10.05 -23.34
N PRO A 16 10.55 11.16 -24.07
CA PRO A 16 11.26 12.33 -23.55
C PRO A 16 10.68 12.97 -22.28
N PHE A 17 9.37 12.80 -22.04
CA PHE A 17 8.74 13.27 -20.79
C PHE A 17 9.36 12.64 -19.54
N LEU A 18 9.95 11.44 -19.65
CA LEU A 18 10.66 10.79 -18.55
C LEU A 18 11.88 11.61 -18.11
N GLN A 19 12.60 12.19 -19.08
CA GLN A 19 13.70 13.09 -18.78
C GLN A 19 13.20 14.39 -18.13
N SER A 20 12.08 14.95 -18.62
CA SER A 20 11.45 16.13 -18.00
C SER A 20 11.04 15.87 -16.55
N ILE A 21 10.52 14.68 -16.23
CA ILE A 21 10.18 14.26 -14.87
C ILE A 21 11.45 14.16 -14.01
N LEU A 22 12.50 13.50 -14.51
CA LEU A 22 13.76 13.32 -13.77
C LEU A 22 14.50 14.64 -13.50
N LEU A 23 14.28 15.67 -14.33
CA LEU A 23 14.83 17.01 -14.13
C LEU A 23 14.04 17.84 -13.10
N LYS A 24 12.85 17.40 -12.68
CA LYS A 24 12.12 18.04 -11.58
C LYS A 24 12.84 17.82 -10.24
N ARG A 25 12.62 18.74 -9.30
CA ARG A 25 13.08 18.62 -7.92
C ARG A 25 12.22 17.62 -7.16
N LEU A 26 12.45 16.33 -7.38
CA LEU A 26 11.75 15.24 -6.70
C LEU A 26 12.43 14.93 -5.37
N GLU A 27 11.76 15.23 -4.27
CA GLU A 27 12.16 14.75 -2.95
C GLU A 27 11.94 13.24 -2.80
N PRO A 28 12.56 12.58 -1.80
CA PRO A 28 13.65 13.09 -0.97
C PRO A 28 14.91 13.37 -1.81
N MET A 29 15.57 14.49 -1.50
CA MET A 29 16.85 14.86 -2.12
C MET A 29 17.97 14.09 -1.43
N GLY A 30 18.97 13.63 -2.20
CA GLY A 30 20.12 12.89 -1.64
C GLY A 30 21.16 13.76 -0.92
N GLY A 31 20.95 15.08 -0.81
CA GLY A 31 21.89 16.02 -0.20
C GLY A 31 21.91 17.38 -0.91
N ILE A 32 22.76 18.30 -0.42
CA ILE A 32 22.76 19.73 -0.78
C ILE A 32 23.20 19.99 -2.24
N ALA A 33 23.91 19.07 -2.91
CA ALA A 33 24.62 19.44 -4.14
C ALA A 33 24.45 18.56 -5.38
N THR A 34 23.80 17.40 -5.35
CA THR A 34 23.48 16.68 -6.62
C THR A 34 22.31 15.70 -6.46
N PRO A 35 21.36 15.66 -7.41
CA PRO A 35 20.38 14.59 -7.51
C PRO A 35 21.06 13.32 -8.01
N GLN A 36 21.89 12.67 -7.20
CA GLN A 36 22.52 11.40 -7.56
C GLN A 36 21.46 10.29 -7.51
N VAL A 37 20.89 9.97 -8.67
CA VAL A 37 20.05 8.78 -8.85
C VAL A 37 21.00 7.58 -8.97
N HIS A 38 21.04 6.75 -7.93
CA HIS A 38 21.89 5.56 -7.88
C HIS A 38 21.30 4.45 -8.75
N ASP A 39 19.98 4.31 -8.70
CA ASP A 39 19.21 3.33 -9.46
C ASP A 39 17.96 3.98 -10.06
N LEU A 40 17.68 3.64 -11.32
CA LEU A 40 16.48 4.04 -12.03
C LEU A 40 15.79 2.78 -12.57
N ASN A 41 14.52 2.60 -12.22
CA ASN A 41 13.70 1.51 -12.70
C ASN A 41 12.48 2.05 -13.44
N ILE A 42 12.40 1.80 -14.74
CA ILE A 42 11.28 2.25 -15.58
C ILE A 42 10.44 1.03 -15.99
N LYS A 43 9.15 1.07 -15.71
CA LYS A 43 8.18 0.02 -16.01
C LYS A 43 6.99 0.57 -16.77
N PHE A 44 6.39 -0.26 -17.60
CA PHE A 44 5.15 0.07 -18.31
C PHE A 44 4.05 -0.88 -17.86
N GLN A 45 2.89 -0.32 -17.54
CA GLN A 45 1.71 -1.04 -17.07
C GLN A 45 0.46 -0.51 -17.76
N LYS A 46 -0.64 -1.28 -17.67
CA LYS A 46 -1.96 -0.80 -18.08
C LYS A 46 -2.57 -0.04 -16.91
N ALA A 47 -3.17 1.12 -17.18
CA ALA A 47 -3.98 1.79 -16.18
C ALA A 47 -5.21 0.92 -15.83
N ASP A 48 -5.50 0.80 -14.55
CA ASP A 48 -6.64 0.08 -14.01
C ASP A 48 -7.33 0.88 -12.90
N GLY A 49 -8.39 0.32 -12.31
CA GLY A 49 -9.13 1.00 -11.25
C GLY A 49 -8.32 1.14 -9.96
N GLU A 50 -7.39 0.22 -9.67
CA GLU A 50 -6.48 0.33 -8.52
C GLU A 50 -5.62 1.58 -8.65
N LEU A 51 -5.10 1.88 -9.86
CA LEU A 51 -4.40 3.15 -10.10
C LEU A 51 -5.30 4.34 -9.74
N MET A 52 -6.57 4.37 -10.17
CA MET A 52 -7.46 5.52 -9.93
C MET A 52 -7.58 5.84 -8.44
N PHE A 53 -7.76 4.82 -7.59
CA PHE A 53 -7.90 4.97 -6.13
C PHE A 53 -6.59 4.78 -5.35
N ARG A 54 -5.45 4.72 -6.05
CA ARG A 54 -4.15 4.64 -5.40
C ARG A 54 -3.88 5.93 -4.64
N ARG A 55 -3.30 5.78 -3.45
CA ARG A 55 -2.80 6.87 -2.62
C ARG A 55 -1.30 6.70 -2.42
N ALA A 56 -0.62 7.80 -2.17
CA ALA A 56 0.75 7.75 -1.71
C ALA A 56 0.81 7.88 -0.19
N ASP A 57 1.69 7.09 0.42
CA ASP A 57 2.12 7.34 1.79
C ASP A 57 3.55 7.86 1.78
N ASN A 58 3.68 9.18 1.76
CA ASN A 58 4.95 9.85 1.91
C ASN A 58 5.48 9.69 3.34
N VAL A 59 6.77 9.38 3.47
CA VAL A 59 7.42 9.01 4.73
C VAL A 59 8.75 9.73 4.87
N GLY A 60 9.04 10.29 6.05
CA GLY A 60 10.30 10.98 6.30
C GLY A 60 10.46 12.34 5.59
N LEU A 61 9.37 13.01 5.17
CA LEU A 61 9.41 14.27 4.39
C LEU A 61 9.09 15.54 5.18
N GLY A 62 8.74 15.43 6.45
CA GLY A 62 8.45 16.59 7.32
C GLY A 62 8.41 16.23 8.79
N GLU A 63 8.21 17.25 9.64
CA GLU A 63 8.03 17.07 11.08
C GLU A 63 6.93 16.04 11.36
N ASN A 64 7.17 15.14 12.33
CA ASN A 64 6.24 14.06 12.71
C ASN A 64 5.92 13.02 11.62
N SER A 65 6.73 12.91 10.56
CA SER A 65 6.62 11.79 9.62
C SER A 65 7.28 10.53 10.19
N SER A 66 6.65 9.37 9.98
CA SER A 66 7.21 8.09 10.39
C SER A 66 8.54 7.81 9.69
N LEU A 67 9.33 6.89 10.24
CA LEU A 67 10.53 6.34 9.61
C LEU A 67 10.28 4.86 9.32
N PHE A 68 10.86 4.32 8.25
CA PHE A 68 10.89 2.89 8.03
C PHE A 68 12.30 2.36 8.23
N ASN A 69 12.47 1.53 9.26
CA ASN A 69 13.63 0.67 9.41
C ASN A 69 13.29 -0.67 8.79
N ILE A 70 14.11 -1.14 7.86
CA ILE A 70 13.85 -2.37 7.12
C ILE A 70 14.96 -3.38 7.37
N SER A 71 14.57 -4.64 7.56
CA SER A 71 15.48 -5.78 7.58
C SER A 71 16.05 -6.07 6.18
N GLY A 72 17.30 -6.51 6.08
CA GLY A 72 17.91 -6.91 4.81
C GLY A 72 18.94 -5.88 4.30
N PRO A 73 18.98 -5.53 3.00
CA PRO A 73 20.08 -4.74 2.44
C PRO A 73 20.23 -3.33 3.03
N HIS A 74 19.18 -2.81 3.69
CA HIS A 74 19.17 -1.51 4.36
C HIS A 74 19.09 -1.64 5.89
N GLU A 75 19.55 -2.77 6.45
CA GLU A 75 19.67 -2.92 7.90
C GLU A 75 20.53 -1.78 8.48
N LYS A 76 20.07 -1.14 9.56
CA LYS A 76 20.69 0.05 10.20
C LYS A 76 20.68 1.31 9.33
N GLN A 77 19.76 1.40 8.37
CA GLN A 77 19.51 2.63 7.61
C GLN A 77 18.11 3.16 7.90
N ALA A 78 17.97 4.48 7.81
CA ALA A 78 16.70 5.18 7.87
C ALA A 78 16.29 5.65 6.47
N GLY A 79 15.09 5.24 6.03
CA GLY A 79 14.56 5.56 4.71
C GLY A 79 13.58 6.73 4.69
N ARG A 80 13.61 7.50 3.60
CA ARG A 80 12.60 8.50 3.22
C ARG A 80 11.95 8.07 1.91
N ARG A 81 10.67 8.36 1.74
CA ARG A 81 9.93 8.06 0.50
C ARG A 81 9.00 9.21 0.14
N ALA A 82 9.00 9.58 -1.13
CA ALA A 82 7.97 10.42 -1.73
C ALA A 82 7.42 9.76 -2.99
N GLU A 83 6.14 9.98 -3.25
CA GLU A 83 5.52 9.55 -4.50
C GLU A 83 4.82 10.72 -5.19
N TYR A 84 4.78 10.65 -6.52
CA TYR A 84 4.25 11.68 -7.42
C TYR A 84 3.49 11.01 -8.55
N ILE A 85 2.45 11.68 -9.04
CA ILE A 85 1.81 11.27 -10.29
C ILE A 85 1.75 12.46 -11.23
N PHE A 86 2.11 12.18 -12.48
CA PHE A 86 2.10 13.15 -13.56
C PHE A 86 1.09 12.73 -14.62
N ALA A 87 0.38 13.70 -15.17
CA ALA A 87 -0.40 13.53 -16.38
C ALA A 87 0.39 14.06 -17.58
N VAL A 88 0.55 13.23 -18.61
CA VAL A 88 1.30 13.55 -19.83
C VAL A 88 0.33 13.57 -21.01
N GLY A 89 0.43 14.61 -21.83
CA GLY A 89 -0.38 14.78 -23.03
C GLY A 89 0.11 14.01 -24.24
N LYS A 90 -0.72 13.95 -25.29
CA LYS A 90 -0.38 13.35 -26.59
C LYS A 90 0.88 13.95 -27.24
N ASN A 91 1.17 15.23 -26.96
CA ASN A 91 2.37 15.93 -27.40
C ASN A 91 3.62 15.59 -26.56
N LYS A 92 3.53 14.59 -25.66
CA LYS A 92 4.58 14.18 -24.72
C LYS A 92 5.00 15.28 -23.75
N GLN A 93 4.15 16.26 -23.46
CA GLN A 93 4.39 17.29 -22.45
C GLN A 93 3.66 16.97 -21.15
N LEU A 94 4.25 17.38 -20.02
CA LEU A 94 3.60 17.31 -18.72
C LEU A 94 2.46 18.33 -18.67
N ILE A 95 1.24 17.88 -18.39
CA ILE A 95 0.04 18.71 -18.31
C ILE A 95 -0.29 19.03 -16.86
N SER A 96 -0.20 18.03 -15.99
CA SER A 96 -0.55 18.15 -14.58
C SER A 96 0.36 17.30 -13.71
N GLU A 97 0.45 17.66 -12.44
CA GLU A 97 1.22 17.00 -11.40
C GLU A 97 0.41 17.02 -10.12
N LEU A 98 0.41 15.90 -9.42
CA LEU A 98 -0.17 15.77 -8.10
C LEU A 98 0.93 15.43 -7.10
N CYS A 99 1.10 16.32 -6.13
CA CYS A 99 1.95 16.11 -4.97
C CYS A 99 1.07 15.69 -3.79
N TRP A 100 1.30 14.49 -3.26
CA TRP A 100 0.60 14.06 -2.05
C TRP A 100 1.12 14.80 -0.80
N PRO A 101 0.30 14.88 0.26
CA PRO A 101 0.72 15.37 1.57
C PRO A 101 2.03 14.76 2.05
N ARG A 102 2.91 15.57 2.65
CA ARG A 102 4.22 15.11 3.13
C ARG A 102 4.14 14.41 4.48
N ASN A 103 3.17 14.78 5.30
CA ASN A 103 2.99 14.30 6.68
C ASN A 103 1.50 14.36 7.08
N ASP A 104 1.20 14.01 8.32
CA ASP A 104 -0.18 13.99 8.81
C ASP A 104 -0.76 15.39 9.08
N ALA A 105 0.09 16.42 9.25
CA ALA A 105 -0.38 17.80 9.36
C ALA A 105 -0.89 18.31 8.00
N ASP A 106 -0.10 18.15 6.94
CA ASP A 106 -0.52 18.46 5.56
C ASP A 106 -1.84 17.76 5.21
N ARG A 107 -1.99 16.49 5.62
CA ARG A 107 -3.23 15.72 5.38
C ARG A 107 -4.43 16.34 6.09
N ARG A 108 -4.27 16.77 7.35
CA ARG A 108 -5.34 17.43 8.10
C ARG A 108 -5.73 18.76 7.46
N ASP A 109 -4.75 19.53 7.01
CA ASP A 109 -4.98 20.84 6.39
C ASP A 109 -5.72 20.72 5.05
N LEU A 110 -5.55 19.61 4.33
CA LEU A 110 -6.33 19.34 3.12
C LEU A 110 -7.82 19.10 3.39
N GLY A 111 -8.18 18.52 4.54
CA GLY A 111 -9.56 18.21 4.92
C GLY A 111 -10.23 17.07 4.13
N HIS A 112 -9.54 16.43 3.18
CA HIS A 112 -10.08 15.32 2.39
C HIS A 112 -8.99 14.35 1.89
N ASP A 113 -9.41 13.16 1.45
CA ASP A 113 -8.52 12.17 0.84
C ASP A 113 -8.15 12.54 -0.61
N VAL A 114 -6.87 12.34 -0.95
CA VAL A 114 -6.32 12.62 -2.28
C VAL A 114 -5.90 11.31 -2.94
N TYR A 115 -6.53 11.01 -4.07
CA TYR A 115 -6.28 9.82 -4.89
C TYR A 115 -5.54 10.18 -6.18
N ALA A 116 -4.98 9.18 -6.85
CA ALA A 116 -4.25 9.40 -8.10
C ALA A 116 -5.11 10.06 -9.19
N TRP A 117 -6.41 9.74 -9.26
CA TRP A 117 -7.31 10.32 -10.25
C TRP A 117 -7.40 11.86 -10.14
N ASN A 118 -7.07 12.45 -8.98
CA ASN A 118 -7.07 13.91 -8.82
C ASN A 118 -6.09 14.62 -9.78
N VAL A 119 -5.07 13.92 -10.31
CA VAL A 119 -4.16 14.48 -11.33
C VAL A 119 -4.85 14.75 -12.67
N LEU A 120 -6.02 14.15 -12.90
CA LEU A 120 -6.81 14.27 -14.13
C LEU A 120 -7.67 15.54 -14.16
N TRP A 121 -7.41 16.47 -13.24
CA TRP A 121 -8.08 17.74 -13.16
C TRP A 121 -7.06 18.89 -13.22
N ALA A 122 -7.39 19.95 -13.96
CA ALA A 122 -6.60 21.16 -14.04
C ALA A 122 -6.75 21.95 -12.73
N THR A 123 -5.62 22.32 -12.13
CA THR A 123 -5.44 23.28 -11.02
C THR A 123 -6.52 23.27 -9.93
N ARG A 124 -6.10 23.00 -8.69
CA ARG A 124 -6.93 23.32 -7.52
C ARG A 124 -7.05 24.84 -7.45
N ASP A 125 -8.25 25.37 -7.64
CA ASP A 125 -8.50 26.79 -7.43
C ASP A 125 -8.37 27.05 -5.92
N HIS A 126 -7.42 27.87 -5.49
CA HIS A 126 -7.17 28.12 -4.07
C HIS A 126 -8.37 28.77 -3.34
N ALA A 127 -9.36 29.28 -4.09
CA ALA A 127 -10.59 29.86 -3.56
C ALA A 127 -11.78 28.89 -3.50
N SER A 128 -11.69 27.70 -4.12
CA SER A 128 -12.80 26.72 -4.13
C SER A 128 -12.32 25.31 -3.79
N GLU A 129 -13.13 24.51 -3.11
CA GLU A 129 -12.86 23.08 -2.92
C GLU A 129 -12.95 22.27 -4.23
N SER A 130 -13.23 22.94 -5.35
CA SER A 130 -13.48 22.36 -6.66
C SER A 130 -12.27 22.48 -7.59
N PHE A 131 -12.07 21.43 -8.39
CA PHE A 131 -11.13 21.46 -9.49
C PHE A 131 -11.75 22.17 -10.71
N SER A 132 -10.96 23.03 -11.35
CA SER A 132 -11.47 23.99 -12.34
C SER A 132 -11.96 23.37 -13.66
N ASP A 133 -11.28 22.33 -14.19
CA ASP A 133 -11.69 21.61 -15.40
C ASP A 133 -11.09 20.19 -15.44
N SER A 134 -11.82 19.21 -15.98
CA SER A 134 -11.25 17.89 -16.28
C SER A 134 -10.25 17.98 -17.45
N ILE A 135 -9.18 17.18 -17.38
CA ILE A 135 -8.21 17.00 -18.49
C ILE A 135 -8.20 15.57 -19.05
N HIS A 136 -9.18 14.71 -18.75
CA HIS A 136 -9.19 13.29 -19.14
C HIS A 136 -8.85 13.05 -20.62
N ASP A 137 -9.43 13.84 -21.52
CA ASP A 137 -9.27 13.68 -22.96
C ASP A 137 -7.92 14.16 -23.50
N LYS A 138 -7.22 14.98 -22.72
CA LYS A 138 -5.90 15.53 -23.04
C LYS A 138 -4.77 14.58 -22.65
N VAL A 139 -5.03 13.66 -21.71
CA VAL A 139 -4.03 12.75 -21.14
C VAL A 139 -3.87 11.49 -21.98
N GLU A 140 -2.61 11.17 -22.29
CA GLU A 140 -2.18 9.97 -23.01
C GLU A 140 -1.44 9.00 -22.08
N TRP A 141 -0.68 9.52 -21.10
CA TRP A 141 -0.03 8.71 -20.08
C TRP A 141 -0.24 9.27 -18.68
N LEU A 142 -0.40 8.38 -17.72
CA LEU A 142 -0.18 8.67 -16.31
C LEU A 142 1.17 8.10 -15.90
N VAL A 143 1.96 8.86 -15.14
CA VAL A 143 3.30 8.44 -14.74
C VAL A 143 3.41 8.51 -13.23
N TRP A 144 3.45 7.34 -12.57
CA TRP A 144 3.71 7.23 -11.14
C TRP A 144 5.21 7.20 -10.89
N VAL A 145 5.69 8.03 -9.98
CA VAL A 145 7.10 8.09 -9.60
C VAL A 145 7.21 7.88 -8.11
N THR A 146 7.99 6.88 -7.70
CA THR A 146 8.38 6.66 -6.31
C THR A 146 9.86 7.00 -6.17
N VAL A 147 10.19 7.89 -5.25
CA VAL A 147 11.56 8.26 -4.91
C VAL A 147 11.85 7.81 -3.50
N GLU A 148 12.92 7.06 -3.31
CA GLU A 148 13.39 6.61 -2.01
C GLU A 148 14.81 7.10 -1.78
N ALA A 149 15.09 7.63 -0.60
CA ALA A 149 16.44 7.98 -0.18
C ALA A 149 16.76 7.28 1.14
N TRP A 150 17.98 6.79 1.24
CA TRP A 150 18.46 6.05 2.40
C TRP A 150 19.65 6.76 3.02
N HIS A 151 19.66 6.74 4.35
CA HIS A 151 20.67 7.37 5.18
C HIS A 151 21.13 6.38 6.24
N LYS A 152 22.37 6.52 6.72
CA LYS A 152 22.80 5.81 7.94
C LYS A 152 21.88 6.20 9.09
N ASP A 153 21.36 5.22 9.83
CA ASP A 153 20.59 5.49 11.05
C ASP A 153 21.56 6.00 12.13
N SER A 154 21.36 7.24 12.59
CA SER A 154 22.18 7.84 13.64
C SER A 154 21.82 7.32 15.03
N GLY A 155 20.67 6.66 15.19
CA GLY A 155 20.12 6.24 16.47
C GLY A 155 19.53 7.38 17.31
N SER A 156 19.47 8.61 16.78
CA SER A 156 18.86 9.76 17.46
C SER A 156 17.37 9.84 17.12
N ASP A 157 16.50 9.76 18.12
CA ASP A 157 15.04 9.79 17.93
C ASP A 157 14.42 11.20 18.05
N GLU A 158 15.11 12.18 18.63
CA GLU A 158 14.57 13.54 18.81
C GLU A 158 15.54 14.66 18.38
N PRO A 159 15.12 15.55 17.45
CA PRO A 159 13.94 15.45 16.59
C PRO A 159 14.11 14.33 15.54
N PRO A 160 13.00 13.78 14.97
CA PRO A 160 13.03 12.64 14.06
C PRO A 160 13.96 12.81 12.83
N GLU A 161 14.20 14.06 12.44
CA GLU A 161 15.10 14.42 11.35
C GLU A 161 16.59 14.20 11.67
N TYR A 162 16.98 14.13 12.94
CA TYR A 162 18.34 13.78 13.34
C TYR A 162 18.65 12.29 13.20
N ARG A 163 17.61 11.47 13.03
CA ARG A 163 17.77 10.04 12.72
C ARG A 163 18.47 9.80 11.38
N PHE A 164 18.35 10.74 10.45
CA PHE A 164 18.98 10.66 9.15
C PHE A 164 20.42 11.18 9.21
N GLY A 165 21.36 10.24 9.35
CA GLY A 165 22.78 10.52 9.24
C GLY A 165 23.23 10.74 7.79
N GLU A 166 24.43 10.27 7.49
CA GLU A 166 25.04 10.38 6.17
C GLU A 166 24.16 9.73 5.09
N PHE A 167 23.96 10.44 3.97
CA PHE A 167 23.26 9.92 2.80
C PHE A 167 24.02 8.73 2.21
N CYS A 168 23.29 7.64 1.93
CA CYS A 168 23.84 6.44 1.33
C CYS A 168 23.51 6.34 -0.15
N GLU A 169 22.22 6.42 -0.48
CA GLU A 169 21.75 6.14 -1.83
C GLU A 169 20.33 6.65 -2.09
N ARG A 170 19.99 6.79 -3.37
CA ARG A 170 18.67 7.25 -3.83
C ARG A 170 18.20 6.43 -5.03
N PHE A 171 17.00 5.89 -4.90
CA PHE A 171 16.32 5.08 -5.89
C PHE A 171 15.15 5.85 -6.50
N VAL A 172 14.99 5.76 -7.81
CA VAL A 172 13.81 6.29 -8.51
C VAL A 172 13.14 5.16 -9.28
N THR A 173 11.88 4.90 -8.99
CA THR A 173 11.04 3.99 -9.76
C THR A 173 9.98 4.77 -10.50
N ILE A 174 9.94 4.63 -11.82
CA ILE A 174 8.92 5.23 -12.69
C ILE A 174 8.05 4.12 -13.26
N THR A 175 6.74 4.23 -13.07
CA THR A 175 5.74 3.37 -13.72
C THR A 175 4.89 4.21 -14.66
N VAL A 176 4.97 3.91 -15.95
CA VAL A 176 4.21 4.58 -17.02
C VAL A 176 2.97 3.76 -17.33
N TYR A 177 1.80 4.39 -17.19
CA TYR A 177 0.51 3.82 -17.53
C TYR A 177 0.01 4.44 -18.83
N GLY A 178 -0.10 3.62 -19.88
CA GLY A 178 -0.70 4.04 -21.13
C GLY A 178 -2.21 4.22 -21.00
N LYS A 179 -2.79 5.08 -21.84
CA LYS A 179 -4.23 5.29 -21.93
C LYS A 179 -4.96 3.94 -22.13
N PRO A 180 -5.95 3.60 -21.29
CA PRO A 180 -6.74 2.40 -21.47
C PRO A 180 -7.64 2.53 -22.71
N ASN A 181 -8.06 1.41 -23.29
CA ASN A 181 -8.94 1.42 -24.48
C ASN A 181 -10.26 2.16 -24.24
N CYS A 182 -10.79 2.13 -23.00
CA CYS A 182 -11.99 2.86 -22.60
C CYS A 182 -11.74 4.37 -22.37
N GLY A 183 -10.49 4.81 -22.29
CA GLY A 183 -10.10 6.16 -21.88
C GLY A 183 -10.10 6.35 -20.36
N PHE A 184 -9.37 7.37 -19.88
CA PHE A 184 -9.24 7.65 -18.45
C PHE A 184 -10.54 8.10 -17.78
N HIS A 185 -11.39 8.86 -18.50
CA HIS A 185 -12.70 9.28 -17.99
C HIS A 185 -13.55 8.07 -17.62
N LYS A 186 -13.78 7.18 -18.58
CA LYS A 186 -14.58 5.96 -18.39
C LYS A 186 -13.93 5.02 -17.37
N LEU A 187 -12.60 4.89 -17.37
CA LEU A 187 -11.90 4.13 -16.33
C LEU A 187 -12.21 4.68 -14.93
N GLN A 188 -12.15 6.00 -14.73
CA GLN A 188 -12.48 6.61 -13.44
C GLN A 188 -13.95 6.41 -13.07
N GLU A 189 -14.88 6.63 -14.00
CA GLU A 189 -16.32 6.51 -13.75
C GLU A 189 -16.75 5.08 -13.41
N GLU A 190 -16.18 4.08 -14.09
CA GLU A 190 -16.52 2.67 -13.89
C GLU A 190 -15.75 2.05 -12.72
N SER A 191 -14.64 2.66 -12.30
CA SER A 191 -13.92 2.23 -11.10
C SER A 191 -14.64 2.74 -9.86
N ASN A 192 -14.97 1.84 -8.94
CA ASN A 192 -15.50 2.21 -7.64
C ASN A 192 -14.46 2.02 -6.53
N LEU A 193 -14.58 2.85 -5.50
CA LEU A 193 -13.70 2.85 -4.33
C LEU A 193 -13.74 1.52 -3.57
N TYR A 194 -14.90 0.87 -3.50
CA TYR A 194 -15.10 -0.39 -2.76
C TYR A 194 -14.28 -1.55 -3.31
N GLU A 195 -14.01 -1.58 -4.61
CA GLU A 195 -13.28 -2.66 -5.27
C GLU A 195 -11.79 -2.38 -5.40
N HIS A 196 -11.40 -1.10 -5.50
CA HIS A 196 -10.08 -0.72 -5.96
C HIS A 196 -9.23 0.01 -4.91
N LEU A 197 -9.81 0.44 -3.79
CA LEU A 197 -9.02 1.01 -2.70
C LEU A 197 -8.20 -0.08 -2.01
N TYR A 198 -6.87 0.08 -2.04
CA TYR A 198 -5.98 -0.73 -1.22
C TYR A 198 -6.12 -0.33 0.26
N LEU A 199 -6.45 -1.31 1.09
CA LEU A 199 -6.66 -1.15 2.52
C LEU A 199 -5.42 -1.60 3.28
N ASP A 200 -4.95 -0.74 4.16
CA ASP A 200 -3.97 -1.07 5.20
C ASP A 200 -4.43 -0.51 6.56
N SER A 201 -3.73 -0.85 7.63
CA SER A 201 -4.09 -0.40 8.98
C SER A 201 -4.13 1.12 9.10
N LYS A 202 -3.22 1.85 8.43
CA LYS A 202 -3.17 3.32 8.48
C LYS A 202 -4.39 3.93 7.82
N THR A 203 -4.71 3.45 6.63
CA THR A 203 -5.89 3.79 5.84
C THR A 203 -7.16 3.62 6.65
N PHE A 204 -7.30 2.45 7.26
CA PHE A 204 -8.51 2.09 7.96
C PHE A 204 -8.68 2.91 9.25
N MET A 205 -7.62 3.01 10.06
CA MET A 205 -7.65 3.81 11.29
C MET A 205 -7.90 5.29 11.00
N LYS A 206 -7.25 5.85 9.97
CA LYS A 206 -7.47 7.24 9.54
C LYS A 206 -8.95 7.47 9.19
N ALA A 207 -9.52 6.61 8.35
CA ALA A 207 -10.92 6.71 7.97
C ALA A 207 -11.90 6.66 9.15
N LEU A 208 -11.58 5.87 10.19
CA LEU A 208 -12.38 5.84 11.42
C LEU A 208 -12.32 7.16 12.18
N PHE A 209 -11.13 7.75 12.33
CA PHE A 209 -10.97 9.05 13.01
C PHE A 209 -11.64 10.20 12.25
N GLU A 210 -11.50 10.20 10.92
CA GLU A 210 -12.07 11.24 10.05
C GLU A 210 -13.54 11.01 9.70
N LYS A 211 -14.13 9.90 10.17
CA LYS A 211 -15.51 9.50 9.87
C LYS A 211 -15.80 9.43 8.36
N ASN A 212 -14.81 9.01 7.57
CA ASN A 212 -14.99 8.79 6.13
C ASN A 212 -16.03 7.67 5.93
N ARG A 213 -17.21 8.04 5.42
CA ARG A 213 -18.36 7.12 5.32
C ARG A 213 -18.06 5.94 4.40
N ASP A 214 -17.41 6.16 3.27
CA ASP A 214 -17.22 5.12 2.26
C ASP A 214 -16.24 4.05 2.75
N VAL A 215 -15.14 4.47 3.35
CA VAL A 215 -14.17 3.54 3.96
C VAL A 215 -14.74 2.88 5.22
N THR A 216 -15.60 3.56 5.98
CA THR A 216 -16.31 2.96 7.13
C THR A 216 -17.24 1.82 6.67
N VAL A 217 -17.92 1.99 5.53
CA VAL A 217 -18.76 0.94 4.92
C VAL A 217 -17.90 -0.25 4.49
N ILE A 218 -16.72 -0.01 3.89
CA ILE A 218 -15.75 -1.09 3.61
C ILE A 218 -15.39 -1.82 4.91
N GLY A 219 -15.18 -1.08 6.00
CA GLY A 219 -14.94 -1.66 7.34
C GLY A 219 -16.03 -2.59 7.82
N GLY A 220 -17.29 -2.22 7.63
CA GLY A 220 -18.42 -3.10 7.90
C GLY A 220 -18.32 -4.42 7.12
N ARG A 221 -17.97 -4.35 5.83
CA ARG A 221 -17.78 -5.54 4.97
C ARG A 221 -16.59 -6.39 5.40
N VAL A 222 -15.50 -5.80 5.84
CA VAL A 222 -14.34 -6.54 6.39
C VAL A 222 -14.72 -7.22 7.72
N ASN A 223 -15.51 -6.55 8.56
CA ASN A 223 -16.01 -7.14 9.80
C ASN A 223 -16.95 -8.33 9.54
N GLU A 224 -17.83 -8.25 8.53
CA GLU A 224 -18.66 -9.37 8.08
C GLU A 224 -17.80 -10.60 7.69
N LEU A 225 -16.66 -10.38 7.02
CA LEU A 225 -15.71 -11.47 6.70
C LEU A 225 -15.11 -12.09 7.96
N CYS A 226 -14.77 -11.27 8.95
CA CYS A 226 -14.23 -11.72 10.23
C CYS A 226 -15.25 -12.59 11.00
N GLN A 227 -16.51 -12.15 11.09
CA GLN A 227 -17.55 -12.95 11.74
C GLN A 227 -17.79 -14.27 11.01
N PHE A 228 -17.87 -14.24 9.68
CA PHE A 228 -18.06 -15.46 8.89
C PHE A 228 -16.89 -16.44 9.04
N PHE A 229 -15.65 -15.94 9.10
CA PHE A 229 -14.48 -16.76 9.41
C PHE A 229 -14.52 -17.32 10.84
N ALA A 230 -14.93 -16.50 11.82
CA ALA A 230 -15.02 -16.91 13.21
C ALA A 230 -15.97 -18.11 13.36
N ASP A 231 -17.16 -18.01 12.77
CA ASP A 231 -18.20 -19.02 12.88
C ASP A 231 -17.84 -20.30 12.10
N GLU A 232 -17.41 -20.17 10.85
CA GLU A 232 -17.23 -21.31 9.95
C GLU A 232 -15.90 -22.05 10.14
N VAL A 233 -14.88 -21.39 10.69
CA VAL A 233 -13.52 -21.93 10.78
C VAL A 233 -13.00 -21.90 12.21
N TYR A 234 -12.95 -20.72 12.82
CA TYR A 234 -12.25 -20.55 14.09
C TYR A 234 -12.92 -21.35 15.21
N PHE A 235 -14.19 -21.07 15.49
CA PHE A 235 -14.96 -21.78 16.51
C PHE A 235 -15.41 -23.16 16.02
N ASN A 236 -15.47 -23.39 14.71
CA ASN A 236 -15.75 -24.69 14.10
C ASN A 236 -14.48 -25.56 13.93
N GLY A 237 -13.71 -25.68 15.01
CA GLY A 237 -12.66 -26.69 15.15
C GLY A 237 -11.22 -26.18 15.08
N MET A 238 -10.93 -25.02 14.49
CA MET A 238 -9.55 -24.50 14.50
C MET A 238 -9.11 -24.16 15.92
N LYS A 239 -9.99 -23.55 16.73
CA LYS A 239 -9.72 -23.24 18.14
C LYS A 239 -9.41 -24.51 18.94
N ALA A 240 -10.18 -25.58 18.79
CA ALA A 240 -9.93 -26.85 19.48
C ALA A 240 -8.56 -27.44 19.11
N ILE A 241 -8.17 -27.32 17.84
CA ILE A 241 -6.84 -27.71 17.38
C ILE A 241 -5.76 -26.83 18.02
N LEU A 242 -5.98 -25.54 18.22
CA LEU A 242 -5.03 -24.64 18.89
C LEU A 242 -4.92 -24.92 20.39
N ASP A 243 -6.05 -25.06 21.08
CA ASP A 243 -6.11 -25.29 22.52
C ASP A 243 -5.48 -26.64 22.93
N GLY A 244 -5.51 -27.64 22.03
CA GLY A 244 -4.97 -28.97 22.28
C GLY A 244 -3.46 -29.13 22.07
N LYS A 245 -2.72 -28.05 21.77
CA LYS A 245 -1.30 -28.09 21.38
C LYS A 245 -0.37 -27.70 22.52
N THR A 246 0.83 -28.29 22.52
CA THR A 246 1.94 -27.92 23.42
C THR A 246 2.72 -26.70 22.92
N VAL A 247 2.63 -26.40 21.62
CA VAL A 247 3.27 -25.23 21.00
C VAL A 247 2.25 -24.12 20.81
N ARG A 248 2.70 -22.86 20.91
CA ARG A 248 1.86 -21.66 20.84
C ARG A 248 1.43 -21.27 19.42
N GLY A 249 1.87 -22.03 18.41
CA GLY A 249 1.70 -21.69 16.99
C GLY A 249 1.18 -22.85 16.15
N ALA A 250 0.51 -22.52 15.06
CA ALA A 250 0.03 -23.46 14.06
C ALA A 250 0.06 -22.83 12.66
N SER A 251 0.26 -23.66 11.65
CA SER A 251 0.18 -23.24 10.25
C SER A 251 -0.51 -24.29 9.39
N GLY A 252 -1.04 -23.86 8.25
CA GLY A 252 -1.64 -24.73 7.23
C GLY A 252 -1.74 -24.02 5.88
N GLN A 253 -1.98 -24.81 4.83
CA GLN A 253 -2.09 -24.30 3.47
C GLN A 253 -3.48 -24.63 2.90
N PHE A 254 -4.23 -23.59 2.53
CA PHE A 254 -5.58 -23.67 1.99
C PHE A 254 -5.56 -23.14 0.56
N GLY A 255 -5.19 -24.02 -0.38
CA GLY A 255 -5.01 -23.65 -1.78
C GLY A 255 -3.81 -22.72 -1.91
N PRO A 256 -3.93 -21.51 -2.48
CA PRO A 256 -2.86 -20.53 -2.50
C PRO A 256 -2.73 -19.71 -1.20
N VAL A 257 -3.62 -19.90 -0.22
CA VAL A 257 -3.65 -19.10 1.01
C VAL A 257 -2.93 -19.84 2.13
N LYS A 258 -1.90 -19.21 2.68
CA LYS A 258 -1.22 -19.66 3.89
C LYS A 258 -1.97 -19.14 5.11
N VAL A 259 -2.20 -20.02 6.09
CA VAL A 259 -2.84 -19.67 7.36
C VAL A 259 -1.82 -19.84 8.47
N LEU A 260 -1.65 -18.79 9.28
CA LEU A 260 -0.80 -18.77 10.45
C LEU A 260 -1.66 -18.43 11.66
N ALA A 261 -1.57 -19.21 12.72
CA ALA A 261 -2.27 -18.93 13.97
C ALA A 261 -1.31 -19.01 15.14
N ALA A 262 -1.39 -18.05 16.05
CA ALA A 262 -0.54 -18.00 17.23
C ALA A 262 -1.27 -17.43 18.44
N GLU A 263 -0.90 -17.89 19.63
CA GLU A 263 -1.28 -17.27 20.88
C GLU A 263 -0.17 -16.34 21.39
N MET A 264 -0.50 -15.07 21.65
CA MET A 264 0.40 -14.08 22.24
C MET A 264 -0.30 -13.38 23.41
N CYS A 265 0.25 -13.51 24.62
CA CYS A 265 -0.30 -12.88 25.83
C CYS A 265 -1.80 -13.17 26.04
N GLY A 266 -2.23 -14.41 25.75
CA GLY A 266 -3.63 -14.84 25.82
C GLY A 266 -4.51 -14.41 24.65
N TYR A 267 -3.99 -13.65 23.68
CA TYR A 267 -4.70 -13.32 22.45
C TYR A 267 -4.44 -14.38 21.39
N HIS A 268 -5.49 -14.90 20.76
CA HIS A 268 -5.33 -15.76 19.60
C HIS A 268 -5.39 -14.90 18.35
N ARG A 269 -4.34 -14.95 17.54
CA ARG A 269 -4.22 -14.26 16.26
C ARG A 269 -4.23 -15.28 15.15
N VAL A 270 -5.01 -15.02 14.10
CA VAL A 270 -5.02 -15.82 12.87
C VAL A 270 -4.78 -14.90 11.68
N MET A 271 -3.73 -15.17 10.91
CA MET A 271 -3.37 -14.43 9.71
C MET A 271 -3.60 -15.33 8.48
N LEU A 272 -4.30 -14.78 7.50
CA LEU A 272 -4.49 -15.38 6.18
C LEU A 272 -3.64 -14.59 5.20
N GLU A 273 -2.75 -15.26 4.48
CA GLU A 273 -1.78 -14.64 3.57
C GLU A 273 -1.89 -15.26 2.19
N GLY A 274 -2.20 -14.44 1.19
CA GLY A 274 -2.15 -14.79 -0.24
C GLY A 274 -1.00 -14.05 -0.93
N ALA A 275 -0.92 -14.16 -2.26
CA ALA A 275 0.17 -13.56 -3.03
C ALA A 275 0.21 -12.03 -2.97
N ASN A 276 -0.95 -11.38 -2.97
CA ASN A 276 -1.07 -9.92 -3.08
C ASN A 276 -1.88 -9.29 -1.93
N ALA A 277 -2.34 -10.10 -0.97
CA ALA A 277 -3.17 -9.62 0.11
C ALA A 277 -3.02 -10.46 1.36
N TRP A 278 -3.24 -9.85 2.52
CA TRP A 278 -3.28 -10.51 3.81
C TRP A 278 -4.34 -9.89 4.72
N ILE A 279 -4.87 -10.70 5.63
CA ILE A 279 -5.76 -10.24 6.69
C ILE A 279 -5.46 -10.97 7.99
N SER A 280 -5.48 -10.25 9.10
CA SER A 280 -5.29 -10.82 10.43
C SER A 280 -6.53 -10.59 11.27
N TYR A 281 -7.07 -11.69 11.79
CA TYR A 281 -8.11 -11.70 12.81
C TYR A 281 -7.51 -11.94 14.18
N GLN A 282 -8.13 -11.42 15.23
CA GLN A 282 -7.71 -11.59 16.61
C GLN A 282 -8.91 -11.75 17.52
N ILE A 283 -8.74 -12.50 18.60
CA ILE A 283 -9.68 -12.59 19.72
C ILE A 283 -8.94 -12.39 21.04
N ARG A 284 -9.56 -11.65 21.95
CA ARG A 284 -9.00 -11.41 23.28
C ARG A 284 -9.31 -12.58 24.21
N PRO A 285 -8.51 -12.79 25.27
CA PRO A 285 -8.80 -13.83 26.25
C PRO A 285 -10.21 -13.65 26.84
N GLY A 286 -11.01 -14.72 26.83
CA GLY A 286 -12.36 -14.74 27.40
C GLY A 286 -13.46 -14.11 26.54
N GLU A 287 -13.12 -13.50 25.40
CA GLU A 287 -14.10 -12.91 24.49
C GLU A 287 -14.78 -13.96 23.61
N LYS A 288 -15.98 -13.63 23.13
CA LYS A 288 -16.74 -14.48 22.20
C LYS A 288 -16.62 -14.04 20.74
N HIS A 289 -16.09 -12.84 20.50
CA HIS A 289 -16.06 -12.23 19.18
C HIS A 289 -14.63 -12.00 18.71
N MET A 290 -14.34 -12.46 17.50
CA MET A 290 -13.13 -12.06 16.79
C MET A 290 -13.31 -10.66 16.19
N TYR A 291 -12.20 -9.95 16.00
CA TYR A 291 -12.13 -8.69 15.27
C TYR A 291 -10.96 -8.71 14.28
N THR A 292 -10.99 -7.79 13.31
CA THR A 292 -9.88 -7.59 12.37
C THR A 292 -8.79 -6.76 13.04
N LEU A 293 -7.58 -7.31 13.18
CA LEU A 293 -6.41 -6.64 13.74
C LEU A 293 -5.67 -5.81 12.68
N GLY A 294 -5.57 -6.31 11.46
CA GLY A 294 -4.86 -5.64 10.38
C GLY A 294 -5.12 -6.31 9.04
N MET A 295 -4.83 -5.58 7.97
CA MET A 295 -5.01 -6.07 6.60
C MET A 295 -4.05 -5.36 5.64
N GLY A 296 -3.86 -5.97 4.47
CA GLY A 296 -3.20 -5.38 3.31
C GLY A 296 -3.85 -5.95 2.05
N GLY A 297 -4.48 -5.12 1.23
CA GLY A 297 -5.14 -5.57 -0.01
C GLY A 297 -6.44 -4.83 -0.30
N THR A 298 -7.05 -5.08 -1.45
CA THR A 298 -8.39 -4.57 -1.78
C THR A 298 -9.49 -5.45 -1.17
N LEU A 299 -10.69 -4.91 -0.94
CA LEU A 299 -11.80 -5.69 -0.37
C LEU A 299 -12.11 -7.00 -1.16
N PRO A 300 -12.11 -7.01 -2.52
CA PRO A 300 -12.24 -8.25 -3.28
C PRO A 300 -11.15 -9.28 -2.97
N GLN A 301 -9.88 -8.86 -2.84
CA GLN A 301 -8.77 -9.74 -2.50
C GLN A 301 -8.91 -10.30 -1.08
N LEU A 302 -9.26 -9.46 -0.09
CA LEU A 302 -9.48 -9.88 1.30
C LEU A 302 -10.66 -10.87 1.42
N ARG A 303 -11.74 -10.61 0.67
CA ARG A 303 -12.88 -11.52 0.54
C ARG A 303 -12.47 -12.85 -0.08
N GLN A 304 -11.67 -12.83 -1.13
CA GLN A 304 -11.22 -14.04 -1.81
C GLN A 304 -10.39 -14.93 -0.89
N ILE A 305 -9.39 -14.38 -0.18
CA ILE A 305 -8.55 -15.19 0.71
C ILE A 305 -9.37 -15.76 1.88
N THR A 306 -10.29 -14.98 2.46
CA THR A 306 -11.14 -15.45 3.56
C THR A 306 -12.11 -16.55 3.10
N LYS A 307 -12.82 -16.32 1.99
CA LYS A 307 -13.77 -17.31 1.45
C LYS A 307 -13.09 -18.60 1.00
N MET A 308 -11.86 -18.52 0.48
CA MET A 308 -11.09 -19.70 0.10
C MET A 308 -10.83 -20.60 1.31
N VAL A 309 -10.34 -20.01 2.42
CA VAL A 309 -10.06 -20.76 3.64
C VAL A 309 -11.33 -21.38 4.20
N ILE A 310 -12.43 -20.62 4.28
CA ILE A 310 -13.74 -21.13 4.74
C ILE A 310 -14.21 -22.31 3.88
N LYS A 311 -14.19 -22.15 2.55
CA LYS A 311 -14.60 -23.20 1.63
C LYS A 311 -13.77 -24.47 1.84
N MET A 312 -12.44 -24.34 1.89
CA MET A 312 -11.55 -25.49 2.00
C MET A 312 -11.61 -26.14 3.39
N TRP A 313 -11.78 -25.36 4.46
CA TRP A 313 -11.99 -25.89 5.80
C TRP A 313 -13.21 -26.81 5.88
N ASN A 314 -14.30 -26.42 5.23
CA ASN A 314 -15.58 -27.13 5.27
C ASN A 314 -15.67 -28.29 4.26
N SER A 315 -14.98 -28.21 3.12
CA SER A 315 -15.17 -29.16 2.01
C SER A 315 -13.96 -30.07 1.72
N ASP A 316 -12.78 -29.77 2.26
CA ASP A 316 -11.56 -30.55 2.03
C ASP A 316 -10.93 -31.00 3.36
N PRO A 317 -11.20 -32.26 3.78
CA PRO A 317 -10.58 -32.82 4.98
C PRO A 317 -9.05 -32.78 4.97
N LYS A 318 -8.41 -32.92 3.79
CA LYS A 318 -6.94 -32.87 3.68
C LYS A 318 -6.40 -31.47 3.94
N ALA A 319 -7.12 -30.43 3.51
CA ALA A 319 -6.78 -29.06 3.81
C ALA A 319 -6.85 -28.79 5.33
N ARG A 320 -7.88 -29.32 6.01
CA ARG A 320 -8.01 -29.23 7.46
C ARG A 320 -6.90 -29.99 8.20
N GLU A 321 -6.54 -31.18 7.74
CA GLU A 321 -5.41 -31.97 8.27
C GLU A 321 -4.05 -31.27 8.05
N SER A 322 -3.93 -30.43 7.02
CA SER A 322 -2.71 -29.64 6.79
C SER A 322 -2.45 -28.60 7.89
N PHE A 323 -3.49 -28.20 8.64
CA PHE A 323 -3.39 -27.22 9.71
C PHE A 323 -2.90 -27.87 11.01
N LYS A 324 -1.60 -27.76 11.27
CA LYS A 324 -0.91 -28.53 12.31
C LYS A 324 -0.06 -27.63 13.22
N PRO A 325 0.38 -28.12 14.39
CA PRO A 325 1.27 -27.34 15.25
C PRO A 325 2.56 -27.00 14.49
N ASP A 326 3.03 -25.76 14.65
CA ASP A 326 4.23 -25.26 13.97
C ASP A 326 5.03 -24.39 14.95
N ASP A 327 6.20 -24.86 15.33
CA ASP A 327 7.13 -24.22 16.27
C ASP A 327 7.83 -23.00 15.67
N LYS A 328 7.85 -22.89 14.33
CA LYS A 328 8.41 -21.73 13.61
C LYS A 328 7.42 -20.57 13.53
N VAL A 329 6.15 -20.81 13.81
CA VAL A 329 5.17 -19.74 14.00
C VAL A 329 5.37 -19.19 15.40
N SER A 330 6.38 -18.33 15.54
CA SER A 330 6.71 -17.73 16.81
C SER A 330 5.90 -16.46 17.07
N VAL A 331 5.78 -16.18 18.35
CA VAL A 331 5.51 -14.86 18.91
C VAL A 331 6.52 -13.89 18.28
N MET A 332 6.05 -12.91 17.50
CA MET A 332 6.80 -11.68 17.22
C MET A 332 6.16 -10.56 18.00
#